data_AF-A0A193BSG3-F1
#
_entry.id   AF-A0A193BSG3-F1
#
_cell.length_a   1.000
_cell.length_b   1.000
_cell.length_c   1.000
_cell.angle_alpha   90.00
_cell.angle_beta   90.00
_cell.angle_gamma   90.00
#
_symmetry.space_group_name_H-M   'P 1'
#
loop_
_entity.id
_entity.type
_entity.pdbx_description
1 polymer ?
#
loop_
_entity_poly.entity_id
_entity_poly.type
_entity_poly.pdbx_seq_one_letter_code
_entity_poly.pdbx_strand_id
1 'polypeptide(L)'
;MCIGSTIGKVGLATEELATNQQINSIIPGAEIDSEYLYYAATTLSSVVRSRAGEQAVPLVNKSEFSAFEILLPRSDEQCRIASSLRDADDLIAALERMIAKKQAIARGVIQELLTGRTRLPGYSTQWRQARVADLLEFKNGLNKASRYFGSGTPIVNFMDVMNGPIVTARDVGGKVTLTRDEIKRFSARRGDIFFTRTSEVVEEVGTAAALIDYIPHAVFSGFILRGRPRTTEVDSRFLAHLFQLAAVRKQVLSTATYTTRALTNGGSLGRVTVNLPAVEEQSAIADVIADIDHEIGLLRERLAKARDVKLGMARELLTGHTRLPAKECAA
;
A
#
# COMPACT_ATOMS: atom_id res chain seq x y z
N MET A 1 -23.35 -8.50 -15.06
CA MET A 1 -22.56 -8.25 -16.29
C MET A 1 -22.26 -9.55 -16.99
N CYS A 2 -22.56 -9.63 -18.29
CA CYS A 2 -22.55 -10.89 -19.04
C CYS A 2 -21.51 -10.94 -20.17
N ILE A 3 -20.63 -9.94 -20.29
CA ILE A 3 -19.64 -9.84 -21.37
C ILE A 3 -18.27 -9.33 -20.89
N GLY A 4 -17.20 -9.82 -21.53
CA GLY A 4 -15.85 -9.28 -21.41
C GLY A 4 -15.21 -9.45 -20.02
N SER A 5 -14.23 -8.61 -19.68
CA SER A 5 -13.46 -8.68 -18.41
C SER A 5 -14.29 -8.44 -17.14
N THR A 6 -15.56 -8.03 -17.30
CA THR A 6 -16.49 -7.74 -16.20
C THR A 6 -17.52 -8.85 -15.96
N ILE A 7 -17.44 -9.95 -16.71
CA ILE A 7 -18.39 -11.06 -16.60
C ILE A 7 -18.47 -11.62 -15.16
N GLY A 8 -19.69 -11.92 -14.73
CA GLY A 8 -20.00 -12.38 -13.37
C GLY A 8 -20.09 -11.28 -12.31
N LYS A 9 -19.89 -10.00 -12.64
CA LYS A 9 -20.19 -8.91 -11.69
C LYS A 9 -21.70 -8.79 -11.47
N VAL A 10 -22.09 -8.67 -10.20
CA VAL A 10 -23.47 -8.51 -9.74
C VAL A 10 -23.59 -7.14 -9.08
N GLY A 11 -24.70 -6.44 -9.32
CA GLY A 11 -25.05 -5.19 -8.66
C GLY A 11 -26.50 -5.25 -8.21
N LEU A 12 -26.80 -4.60 -7.08
CA LEU A 12 -28.16 -4.39 -6.60
C LEU A 12 -28.56 -2.95 -6.94
N ALA A 13 -29.67 -2.81 -7.67
CA ALA A 13 -30.23 -1.50 -7.95
C ALA A 13 -30.99 -1.01 -6.70
N THR A 14 -30.57 0.12 -6.14
CA THR A 14 -31.25 0.78 -5.00
C THR A 14 -32.29 1.80 -5.45
N GLU A 15 -32.35 2.06 -6.76
CA GLU A 15 -33.16 3.07 -7.43
C GLU A 15 -33.65 2.50 -8.76
N GLU A 16 -34.62 3.17 -9.41
CA GLU A 16 -35.07 2.79 -10.74
C GLU A 16 -33.97 3.10 -11.78
N LEU A 17 -33.60 2.10 -12.59
CA LEU A 17 -32.48 2.19 -13.54
C LEU A 17 -32.84 1.53 -14.87
N ALA A 18 -32.24 2.02 -15.95
CA ALA A 18 -32.23 1.35 -17.26
C ALA A 18 -30.89 0.67 -17.49
N THR A 19 -30.90 -0.56 -18.00
CA THR A 19 -29.69 -1.33 -18.30
C THR A 19 -29.47 -1.45 -19.81
N ASN A 20 -28.20 -1.56 -20.23
CA ASN A 20 -27.86 -1.85 -21.62
C ASN A 20 -27.92 -3.38 -21.90
N GLN A 21 -27.68 -3.77 -23.15
CA GLN A 21 -27.75 -5.16 -23.61
C GLN A 21 -26.71 -6.11 -22.98
N GLN A 22 -25.72 -5.58 -22.27
CA GLN A 22 -24.62 -6.36 -21.66
C GLN A 22 -24.91 -6.78 -20.22
N ILE A 23 -26.07 -6.38 -19.68
CA ILE A 23 -26.52 -6.63 -18.32
C ILE A 23 -27.79 -7.47 -18.38
N ASN A 24 -27.76 -8.65 -17.77
CA ASN A 24 -28.98 -9.40 -17.44
C ASN A 24 -29.57 -8.81 -16.16
N SER A 25 -30.81 -8.33 -16.26
CA SER A 25 -31.59 -7.88 -15.10
C SER A 25 -32.34 -9.05 -14.50
N ILE A 26 -32.31 -9.16 -13.17
CA ILE A 26 -33.03 -10.18 -12.42
C ILE A 26 -34.06 -9.45 -11.57
N ILE A 27 -35.32 -9.82 -11.72
CA ILE A 27 -36.42 -9.29 -10.90
C ILE A 27 -36.82 -10.43 -9.95
N PRO A 28 -36.60 -10.27 -8.63
CA PRO A 28 -36.96 -11.31 -7.66
C PRO A 28 -38.49 -11.53 -7.65
N GLY A 29 -38.90 -12.78 -7.54
CA GLY A 29 -40.31 -13.13 -7.29
C GLY A 29 -40.70 -12.84 -5.84
N ALA A 30 -42.00 -12.94 -5.52
CA ALA A 30 -42.55 -12.58 -4.21
C ALA A 30 -41.96 -13.39 -3.02
N GLU A 31 -41.40 -14.57 -3.27
CA GLU A 31 -40.83 -15.46 -2.25
C GLU A 31 -39.32 -15.24 -2.02
N ILE A 32 -38.69 -14.34 -2.77
CA ILE A 32 -37.24 -14.14 -2.76
C ILE A 32 -36.91 -12.73 -2.26
N ASP A 33 -36.15 -12.66 -1.17
CA ASP A 33 -35.58 -11.41 -0.69
C ASP A 33 -34.51 -10.88 -1.68
N SER A 34 -34.60 -9.59 -2.01
CA SER A 34 -33.77 -8.99 -3.04
C SER A 34 -32.29 -8.92 -2.66
N GLU A 35 -31.99 -8.67 -1.38
CA GLU A 35 -30.62 -8.64 -0.88
C GLU A 35 -30.04 -10.05 -0.76
N TYR A 36 -30.83 -11.03 -0.31
CA TYR A 36 -30.45 -12.43 -0.34
C TYR A 36 -30.09 -12.87 -1.76
N LEU A 37 -30.94 -12.56 -2.74
CA LEU A 37 -30.69 -12.89 -4.14
C LEU A 37 -29.42 -12.23 -4.66
N TYR A 38 -29.18 -10.96 -4.30
CA TYR A 38 -27.93 -10.27 -4.61
C TYR A 38 -26.72 -11.07 -4.09
N TYR A 39 -26.71 -11.41 -2.80
CA TYR A 39 -25.62 -12.16 -2.20
C TYR A 39 -25.47 -13.57 -2.79
N ALA A 40 -26.56 -14.32 -2.95
CA ALA A 40 -26.54 -15.64 -3.56
C ALA A 40 -25.97 -15.59 -4.99
N ALA A 41 -26.38 -14.61 -5.79
CA ALA A 41 -25.87 -14.41 -7.15
C ALA A 41 -24.36 -14.09 -7.18
N THR A 42 -23.80 -13.42 -6.16
CA THR A 42 -22.34 -13.19 -6.10
C THR A 42 -21.52 -14.47 -5.95
N THR A 43 -22.10 -15.55 -5.40
CA THR A 43 -21.41 -16.85 -5.33
C THR A 43 -21.27 -17.51 -6.69
N LEU A 44 -22.17 -17.17 -7.63
CA LEU A 44 -22.16 -17.69 -8.99
C LEU A 44 -21.10 -17.02 -9.85
N SER A 45 -20.50 -15.89 -9.43
CA SER A 45 -19.53 -15.13 -10.23
C SER A 45 -18.35 -15.96 -10.74
N SER A 46 -17.85 -16.91 -9.94
CA SER A 46 -16.74 -17.81 -10.34
C SER A 46 -17.19 -18.85 -11.36
N VAL A 47 -18.38 -19.43 -11.16
CA VAL A 47 -18.97 -20.45 -12.06
C VAL A 47 -19.37 -19.84 -13.40
N VAL A 48 -19.93 -18.62 -13.37
CA VAL A 48 -20.27 -17.83 -14.56
C VAL A 48 -18.99 -17.53 -15.36
N ARG A 49 -17.88 -17.18 -14.69
CA ARG A 49 -16.59 -16.95 -15.34
C ARG A 49 -16.00 -18.22 -15.96
N SER A 50 -16.08 -19.36 -15.28
CA SER A 50 -15.54 -20.61 -15.82
C SER A 50 -16.36 -21.15 -17.00
N ARG A 51 -17.67 -20.88 -17.04
CA ARG A 51 -18.56 -21.32 -18.13
C ARG A 51 -18.52 -20.44 -19.37
N ALA A 52 -18.04 -19.20 -19.27
CA ALA A 52 -17.99 -18.26 -20.38
C ALA A 52 -16.96 -18.61 -21.49
N GLY A 53 -16.15 -19.67 -21.30
CA GLY A 53 -15.24 -20.24 -22.29
C GLY A 53 -13.98 -19.42 -22.58
N GLU A 54 -12.94 -20.08 -23.12
CA GLU A 54 -11.70 -19.46 -23.65
C GLU A 54 -11.93 -18.73 -24.99
N GLN A 55 -13.10 -18.12 -25.20
CA GLN A 55 -13.38 -17.36 -26.43
C GLN A 55 -12.83 -15.95 -26.33
N ALA A 56 -12.50 -15.34 -27.49
CA ALA A 56 -11.95 -13.98 -27.56
C ALA A 56 -12.84 -12.90 -26.90
N VAL A 57 -14.15 -13.17 -26.73
CA VAL A 57 -15.06 -12.38 -25.90
C VAL A 57 -15.92 -13.35 -25.07
N PRO A 58 -15.64 -13.52 -23.76
CA PRO A 58 -16.46 -14.34 -22.88
C PRO A 58 -17.88 -13.78 -22.80
N LEU A 59 -18.89 -14.62 -23.02
CA LEU A 59 -20.31 -14.27 -23.00
C LEU A 59 -21.10 -15.37 -22.27
N VAL A 60 -22.08 -14.98 -21.45
CA VAL A 60 -23.10 -15.90 -20.91
C VAL A 60 -24.46 -15.43 -21.37
N ASN A 61 -25.16 -16.26 -22.14
CA ASN A 61 -26.47 -15.91 -22.69
C ASN A 61 -27.59 -16.09 -21.65
N LYS A 62 -28.81 -15.62 -21.97
CA LYS A 62 -29.95 -15.67 -21.03
C LYS A 62 -30.32 -17.10 -20.64
N SER A 63 -30.25 -18.06 -21.55
CA SER A 63 -30.60 -19.47 -21.29
C SER A 63 -29.58 -20.12 -20.36
N GLU A 64 -28.29 -19.91 -20.59
CA GLU A 64 -27.21 -20.36 -19.71
C GLU A 64 -27.29 -19.72 -18.33
N PHE A 65 -27.60 -18.42 -18.28
CA PHE A 65 -27.79 -17.68 -17.04
C PHE A 65 -28.98 -18.23 -16.22
N SER A 66 -30.08 -18.58 -16.89
CA SER A 66 -31.29 -19.10 -16.23
C SER A 66 -31.10 -20.53 -15.71
N ALA A 67 -30.05 -21.24 -16.11
CA ALA A 67 -29.74 -22.59 -15.65
C ALA A 67 -28.86 -22.63 -14.38
N PHE A 68 -28.44 -21.48 -13.84
CA PHE A 68 -27.75 -21.47 -12.55
C PHE A 68 -28.74 -21.63 -11.41
N GLU A 69 -28.43 -22.55 -10.50
CA GLU A 69 -29.22 -22.81 -9.31
C GLU A 69 -28.61 -22.09 -8.10
N ILE A 70 -29.49 -21.60 -7.23
CA ILE A 70 -29.13 -21.08 -5.91
C ILE A 70 -29.95 -21.82 -4.86
N LEU A 71 -29.43 -21.91 -3.64
CA LEU A 71 -30.24 -22.37 -2.52
C LEU A 71 -31.30 -21.31 -2.21
N LEU A 72 -32.52 -21.77 -1.89
CA LEU A 72 -33.62 -20.91 -1.51
C LEU A 72 -34.15 -21.33 -0.13
N PRO A 73 -33.63 -20.76 0.96
CA PRO A 73 -34.14 -21.00 2.30
C PRO A 73 -35.49 -20.28 2.51
N ARG A 74 -36.12 -20.51 3.67
CA ARG A 74 -37.36 -19.81 4.05
C ARG A 74 -37.13 -18.31 4.16
N SER A 75 -38.18 -17.51 3.97
CA SER A 75 -38.07 -16.04 3.91
C SER A 75 -37.42 -15.41 5.14
N ASP A 76 -37.69 -15.95 6.34
CA ASP A 76 -37.08 -15.49 7.59
C ASP A 76 -35.57 -15.70 7.61
N GLU A 77 -35.11 -16.84 7.08
CA GLU A 77 -33.70 -17.16 6.96
C GLU A 77 -33.00 -16.35 5.87
N GLN A 78 -33.66 -16.13 4.72
CA GLN A 78 -33.14 -15.25 3.66
C GLN A 78 -32.80 -13.87 4.23
N CYS A 79 -33.73 -13.26 4.98
CA CYS A 79 -33.53 -11.96 5.61
C CYS A 79 -32.38 -11.97 6.63
N ARG A 80 -32.27 -13.02 7.47
CA ARG A 80 -31.15 -13.14 8.44
C ARG A 80 -29.79 -13.23 7.76
N ILE A 81 -29.70 -14.03 6.69
CA ILE A 81 -28.46 -14.19 5.91
C ILE A 81 -28.10 -12.86 5.24
N ALA A 82 -29.06 -12.25 4.54
CA ALA A 82 -28.87 -10.97 3.85
C ALA A 82 -28.39 -9.88 4.82
N SER A 83 -29.06 -9.74 5.98
CA SER A 83 -28.68 -8.76 7.01
C SER A 83 -27.25 -8.99 7.52
N SER A 84 -26.86 -10.24 7.76
CA SER A 84 -25.52 -10.55 8.28
C SER A 84 -24.42 -10.22 7.26
N LEU A 85 -24.66 -10.51 5.98
CA LEU A 85 -23.73 -10.19 4.90
C LEU A 85 -23.66 -8.67 4.64
N ARG A 86 -24.80 -7.96 4.76
CA ARG A 86 -24.87 -6.50 4.68
C ARG A 86 -24.12 -5.83 5.82
N ASP A 87 -24.28 -6.29 7.06
CA ASP A 87 -23.55 -5.75 8.21
C ASP A 87 -22.03 -5.88 8.02
N ALA A 88 -21.57 -6.98 7.41
CA ALA A 88 -20.16 -7.15 7.06
C ALA A 88 -19.70 -6.21 5.93
N ASP A 89 -20.53 -5.98 4.91
CA ASP A 89 -20.26 -4.99 3.86
C ASP A 89 -20.19 -3.57 4.41
N ASP A 90 -21.12 -3.19 5.29
CA ASP A 90 -21.16 -1.89 5.94
C ASP A 90 -19.91 -1.65 6.80
N LEU A 91 -19.44 -2.69 7.52
CA LEU A 91 -18.17 -2.64 8.25
C LEU A 91 -16.98 -2.43 7.32
N ILE A 92 -16.90 -3.16 6.20
CA ILE A 92 -15.84 -3.02 5.20
C ILE A 92 -15.83 -1.60 4.63
N ALA A 93 -17.00 -1.09 4.21
CA ALA A 93 -17.14 0.27 3.68
C ALA A 93 -16.80 1.34 4.72
N ALA A 94 -17.13 1.12 6.00
CA ALA A 94 -16.75 2.01 7.09
C ALA A 94 -15.22 2.03 7.30
N LEU A 95 -14.56 0.87 7.29
CA LEU A 95 -13.10 0.75 7.41
C LEU A 95 -12.37 1.42 6.23
N GLU A 96 -12.84 1.22 5.00
CA GLU A 96 -12.29 1.86 3.80
C GLU A 96 -12.39 3.39 3.88
N ARG A 97 -13.56 3.92 4.27
CA ARG A 97 -13.75 5.37 4.51
C ARG A 97 -12.83 5.88 5.61
N MET A 98 -12.67 5.14 6.71
CA MET A 98 -11.80 5.52 7.81
C MET A 98 -10.33 5.59 7.38
N ILE A 99 -9.85 4.59 6.63
CA ILE A 99 -8.49 4.59 6.07
C ILE A 99 -8.29 5.79 5.15
N ALA A 100 -9.21 6.02 4.21
CA ALA A 100 -9.12 7.13 3.26
C ALA A 100 -9.09 8.50 3.97
N LYS A 101 -9.97 8.69 4.96
CA LYS A 101 -10.02 9.91 5.78
C LYS A 101 -8.71 10.10 6.56
N LYS A 102 -8.20 9.05 7.18
CA LYS A 102 -6.96 9.11 7.97
C LYS A 102 -5.75 9.41 7.09
N GLN A 103 -5.66 8.83 5.91
CA GLN A 103 -4.61 9.13 4.92
C GLN A 103 -4.69 10.58 4.40
N ALA A 104 -5.90 11.13 4.22
CA ALA A 104 -6.07 12.53 3.83
C ALA A 104 -5.56 13.49 4.91
N ILE A 105 -5.95 13.25 6.17
CA ILE A 105 -5.50 14.03 7.32
C ILE A 105 -3.98 13.90 7.50
N ALA A 106 -3.46 12.67 7.45
CA ALA A 106 -2.03 12.38 7.56
C ALA A 106 -1.20 13.20 6.57
N ARG A 107 -1.59 13.21 5.28
CA ARG A 107 -0.88 14.00 4.25
C ARG A 107 -0.80 15.48 4.61
N GLY A 108 -1.88 16.06 5.12
CA GLY A 108 -1.90 17.47 5.56
C GLY A 108 -1.01 17.72 6.77
N VAL A 109 -1.17 16.89 7.82
CA VAL A 109 -0.39 17.02 9.06
C VAL A 109 1.10 16.84 8.81
N ILE A 110 1.50 15.82 8.06
CA ILE A 110 2.89 15.54 7.71
C ILE A 110 3.49 16.74 6.96
N GLN A 111 2.78 17.31 5.99
CA GLN A 111 3.25 18.48 5.25
C GLN A 111 3.47 19.69 6.16
N GLU A 112 2.53 19.96 7.08
CA GLU A 112 2.62 21.10 8.00
C GLU A 112 3.76 20.93 9.02
N LEU A 113 3.96 19.71 9.54
CA LEU A 113 5.04 19.38 10.48
C LEU A 113 6.42 19.43 9.81
N LEU A 114 6.57 18.79 8.64
CA LEU A 114 7.84 18.76 7.91
C LEU A 114 8.27 20.13 7.35
N THR A 115 7.35 21.07 7.24
CA THR A 115 7.66 22.45 6.82
C THR A 115 7.78 23.42 8.01
N GLY A 116 7.52 22.97 9.23
CA GLY A 116 7.54 23.79 10.44
C GLY A 116 6.46 24.86 10.48
N ARG A 117 5.46 24.82 9.58
CA ARG A 117 4.30 25.73 9.61
C ARG A 117 3.45 25.49 10.85
N THR A 118 3.30 24.22 11.21
CA THR A 118 2.81 23.79 12.51
C THR A 118 3.96 23.15 13.28
N ARG A 119 4.08 23.48 14.56
CA ARG A 119 5.12 22.97 15.46
C ARG A 119 4.49 22.09 16.52
N LEU A 120 5.20 21.05 16.94
CA LEU A 120 4.78 20.27 18.10
C LEU A 120 4.89 21.15 19.37
N PRO A 121 4.00 20.98 20.37
CA PRO A 121 4.08 21.72 21.62
C PRO A 121 5.46 21.57 22.29
N GLY A 122 5.98 22.66 22.84
CA GLY A 122 7.30 22.68 23.51
C GLY A 122 8.48 22.97 22.57
N TYR A 123 8.27 23.04 21.26
CA TYR A 123 9.31 23.40 20.29
C TYR A 123 9.09 24.78 19.69
N SER A 124 10.07 25.67 19.87
CA SER A 124 10.02 27.05 19.36
C SER A 124 11.32 27.49 18.69
N THR A 125 12.40 26.72 18.81
CA THR A 125 13.70 27.04 18.21
C THR A 125 13.55 27.22 16.71
N GLN A 126 14.25 28.22 16.17
CA GLN A 126 14.23 28.51 14.74
C GLN A 126 14.87 27.37 13.96
N TRP A 127 14.23 26.98 12.87
CA TRP A 127 14.79 26.00 11.95
C TRP A 127 15.95 26.62 11.18
N ARG A 128 17.01 25.86 10.97
CA ARG A 128 18.18 26.28 10.20
C ARG A 128 18.17 25.65 8.82
N GLN A 129 18.67 26.37 7.83
CA GLN A 129 18.95 25.80 6.52
C GLN A 129 20.30 25.07 6.57
N ALA A 130 20.38 23.89 5.96
CA ALA A 130 21.60 23.10 5.85
C ALA A 130 21.73 22.52 4.43
N ARG A 131 22.97 22.36 3.93
CA ARG A 131 23.23 21.60 2.71
C ARG A 131 23.32 20.13 3.05
N VAL A 132 22.75 19.28 2.21
CA VAL A 132 22.78 17.83 2.41
C VAL A 132 24.22 17.28 2.42
N ALA A 133 25.16 17.93 1.72
CA ALA A 133 26.58 17.58 1.77
C ALA A 133 27.21 17.70 3.17
N ASP A 134 26.70 18.61 4.00
CA ASP A 134 27.19 18.83 5.36
C ASP A 134 26.64 17.76 6.32
N LEU A 135 25.51 17.15 5.95
CA LEU A 135 24.77 16.17 6.77
C LEU A 135 25.16 14.73 6.43
N LEU A 136 25.42 14.42 5.16
CA LEU A 136 25.56 13.04 4.67
C LEU A 136 26.90 12.79 3.96
N GLU A 137 27.47 11.61 4.21
CA GLU A 137 28.55 11.03 3.41
C GLU A 137 27.97 10.09 2.35
N PHE A 138 28.15 10.44 1.07
CA PHE A 138 27.64 9.65 -0.04
C PHE A 138 28.58 8.53 -0.48
N LYS A 139 27.99 7.37 -0.82
CA LYS A 139 28.70 6.24 -1.41
C LYS A 139 27.86 5.53 -2.47
N ASN A 140 28.50 5.17 -3.59
CA ASN A 140 27.92 4.33 -4.63
C ASN A 140 27.80 2.87 -4.17
N GLY A 141 26.70 2.21 -4.55
CA GLY A 141 26.47 0.80 -4.24
C GLY A 141 27.25 -0.17 -5.13
N LEU A 142 27.16 -1.45 -4.78
CA LEU A 142 27.91 -2.51 -5.44
C LEU A 142 27.19 -3.02 -6.70
N ASN A 143 27.96 -3.39 -7.72
CA ASN A 143 27.46 -4.08 -8.90
C ASN A 143 28.06 -5.49 -8.97
N LYS A 144 27.22 -6.50 -9.24
CA LYS A 144 27.60 -7.90 -9.40
C LYS A 144 26.86 -8.52 -10.57
N ALA A 145 27.40 -9.62 -11.10
CA ALA A 145 26.70 -10.42 -12.10
C ALA A 145 25.50 -11.15 -11.46
N SER A 146 24.45 -11.39 -12.25
CA SER A 146 23.19 -12.02 -11.80
C SER A 146 23.39 -13.33 -11.02
N ARG A 147 24.38 -14.14 -11.41
CA ARG A 147 24.73 -15.41 -10.75
C ARG A 147 25.09 -15.31 -9.25
N TYR A 148 25.42 -14.13 -8.74
CA TYR A 148 25.77 -13.93 -7.33
C TYR A 148 24.56 -13.59 -6.44
N PHE A 149 23.37 -13.39 -7.02
CA PHE A 149 22.17 -13.01 -6.29
C PHE A 149 21.31 -14.22 -5.93
N GLY A 150 20.52 -14.09 -4.87
CA GLY A 150 19.58 -15.12 -4.37
C GLY A 150 20.05 -15.84 -3.10
N SER A 151 21.31 -15.71 -2.72
CA SER A 151 21.87 -16.33 -1.51
C SER A 151 22.94 -15.43 -0.87
N GLY A 152 23.29 -15.71 0.39
CA GLY A 152 24.33 -14.99 1.12
C GLY A 152 23.83 -13.79 1.91
N THR A 153 24.46 -12.64 1.70
CA THR A 153 24.35 -11.43 2.53
C THR A 153 23.11 -10.61 2.14
N PRO A 154 22.32 -10.09 3.10
CA PRO A 154 21.20 -9.19 2.79
C PRO A 154 21.63 -7.95 2.01
N ILE A 155 20.87 -7.58 0.98
CA ILE A 155 21.15 -6.41 0.15
C ILE A 155 19.92 -5.53 0.01
N VAL A 156 20.06 -4.26 0.39
CA VAL A 156 19.07 -3.22 0.15
C VAL A 156 19.06 -2.87 -1.34
N ASN A 157 17.89 -2.95 -1.96
CA ASN A 157 17.68 -2.77 -3.38
C ASN A 157 16.82 -1.55 -3.70
N PHE A 158 16.72 -1.25 -4.99
CA PHE A 158 15.90 -0.18 -5.53
C PHE A 158 14.43 -0.28 -5.07
N MET A 159 13.82 -1.47 -5.14
CA MET A 159 12.42 -1.66 -4.75
C MET A 159 12.18 -1.39 -3.27
N ASP A 160 13.13 -1.77 -2.40
CA ASP A 160 13.03 -1.53 -0.95
C ASP A 160 12.95 -0.02 -0.65
N VAL A 161 13.69 0.80 -1.40
CA VAL A 161 13.69 2.27 -1.29
C VAL A 161 12.44 2.90 -1.92
N MET A 162 11.89 2.29 -2.97
CA MET A 162 10.70 2.79 -3.65
C MET A 162 9.39 2.57 -2.89
N ASN A 163 9.38 1.63 -1.94
CA ASN A 163 8.18 1.29 -1.17
C ASN A 163 7.79 2.37 -0.14
N GLY A 164 8.69 3.28 0.21
CA GLY A 164 8.40 4.37 1.13
C GLY A 164 9.65 4.98 1.75
N PRO A 165 9.48 5.99 2.62
CA PRO A 165 10.58 6.72 3.25
C PRO A 165 11.32 5.93 4.34
N ILE A 166 10.86 4.73 4.67
CA ILE A 166 11.41 3.88 5.72
C ILE A 166 11.64 2.48 5.17
N VAL A 167 12.83 1.93 5.43
CA VAL A 167 13.21 0.54 5.17
C VAL A 167 13.44 -0.15 6.50
N THR A 168 12.79 -1.29 6.68
CA THR A 168 12.91 -2.19 7.84
C THR A 168 13.52 -3.53 7.42
N ALA A 169 13.90 -4.35 8.39
CA ALA A 169 14.48 -5.67 8.11
C ALA A 169 13.53 -6.59 7.32
N ARG A 170 12.22 -6.45 7.50
CA ARG A 170 11.21 -7.21 6.75
C ARG A 170 11.13 -6.83 5.27
N ASP A 171 11.55 -5.62 4.90
CA ASP A 171 11.51 -5.15 3.51
C ASP A 171 12.71 -5.69 2.71
N VAL A 172 13.83 -5.97 3.39
CA VAL A 172 15.09 -6.41 2.76
C VAL A 172 15.08 -7.92 2.51
N GLY A 173 14.41 -8.34 1.45
CA GLY A 173 14.36 -9.75 1.02
C GLY A 173 15.55 -10.21 0.17
N GLY A 174 16.24 -9.27 -0.49
CA GLY A 174 17.31 -9.57 -1.43
C GLY A 174 18.57 -10.11 -0.76
N LYS A 175 19.27 -11.05 -1.43
CA LYS A 175 20.57 -11.59 -0.98
C LYS A 175 21.61 -11.60 -2.08
N VAL A 176 22.87 -11.42 -1.71
CA VAL A 176 24.04 -11.47 -2.60
C VAL A 176 25.24 -12.16 -1.94
N THR A 177 25.93 -13.00 -2.71
CA THR A 177 27.17 -13.65 -2.26
C THR A 177 28.36 -12.72 -2.48
N LEU A 178 29.10 -12.43 -1.41
CA LEU A 178 30.19 -11.45 -1.37
C LEU A 178 31.36 -11.94 -0.52
N THR A 179 32.54 -11.38 -0.77
CA THR A 179 33.70 -11.54 0.14
C THR A 179 33.54 -10.67 1.39
N ARG A 180 34.32 -10.94 2.44
CA ARG A 180 34.35 -10.13 3.67
C ARG A 180 34.71 -8.67 3.39
N ASP A 181 35.64 -8.42 2.47
CA ASP A 181 36.06 -7.07 2.10
C ASP A 181 34.96 -6.30 1.36
N GLU A 182 34.20 -6.98 0.51
CA GLU A 182 33.04 -6.38 -0.17
C GLU A 182 31.94 -6.00 0.83
N ILE A 183 31.62 -6.89 1.77
CA ILE A 183 30.67 -6.61 2.85
C ILE A 183 31.11 -5.37 3.65
N LYS A 184 32.39 -5.29 4.03
CA LYS A 184 32.93 -4.13 4.75
C LYS A 184 32.80 -2.84 3.92
N ARG A 185 33.20 -2.89 2.64
CA ARG A 185 33.21 -1.74 1.73
C ARG A 185 31.80 -1.20 1.45
N PHE A 186 30.82 -2.07 1.29
CA PHE A 186 29.45 -1.72 0.93
C PHE A 186 28.46 -1.89 2.08
N SER A 187 28.93 -1.81 3.33
CA SER A 187 28.06 -1.94 4.50
C SER A 187 26.92 -0.91 4.50
N ALA A 188 25.72 -1.43 4.68
CA ALA A 188 24.50 -0.74 5.07
C ALA A 188 24.34 -0.85 6.60
N ARG A 189 23.94 0.22 7.25
CA ARG A 189 23.79 0.32 8.70
C ARG A 189 22.49 1.05 9.03
N ARG A 190 21.95 0.76 10.21
CA ARG A 190 20.87 1.55 10.81
C ARG A 190 21.25 3.03 10.77
N GLY A 191 20.32 3.87 10.33
CA GLY A 191 20.49 5.30 10.13
C GLY A 191 21.01 5.69 8.75
N ASP A 192 21.46 4.76 7.90
CA ASP A 192 21.77 5.09 6.52
C ASP A 192 20.49 5.49 5.76
N ILE A 193 20.62 6.48 4.89
CA ILE A 193 19.56 6.93 3.99
C ILE A 193 19.96 6.51 2.58
N PHE A 194 19.07 5.79 1.91
CA PHE A 194 19.26 5.36 0.54
C PHE A 194 18.51 6.26 -0.41
N PHE A 195 19.13 6.55 -1.57
CA PHE A 195 18.55 7.36 -2.62
C PHE A 195 18.54 6.57 -3.92
N THR A 196 17.42 6.56 -4.64
CA THR A 196 17.37 6.01 -5.98
C THR A 196 18.34 6.76 -6.90
N ARG A 197 19.31 6.02 -7.45
CA ARG A 197 20.39 6.62 -8.24
C ARG A 197 19.99 6.81 -9.69
N THR A 198 19.33 5.79 -10.24
CA THR A 198 18.90 5.76 -11.64
C THR A 198 17.46 5.24 -11.72
N SER A 199 16.66 5.83 -12.60
CA SER A 199 15.32 5.33 -12.94
C SER A 199 14.97 5.66 -14.39
N GLU A 200 14.02 4.90 -14.94
CA GLU A 200 13.34 5.20 -16.21
C GLU A 200 12.32 6.34 -16.05
N VAL A 201 11.79 6.51 -14.84
CA VAL A 201 10.86 7.57 -14.50
C VAL A 201 11.64 8.68 -13.80
N VAL A 202 11.60 9.87 -14.39
CA VAL A 202 12.34 11.05 -13.92
C VAL A 202 12.02 11.37 -12.46
N GLU A 203 10.73 11.34 -12.15
CA GLU A 203 10.15 11.68 -10.86
C GLU A 203 10.57 10.73 -9.74
N GLU A 204 11.15 9.57 -10.05
CA GLU A 204 11.60 8.60 -9.06
C GLU A 204 13.05 8.83 -8.62
N VAL A 205 13.85 9.59 -9.36
CA VAL A 205 15.28 9.78 -9.04
C VAL A 205 15.46 10.56 -7.75
N GLY A 206 16.38 10.11 -6.91
CA GLY A 206 16.66 10.68 -5.59
C GLY A 206 15.52 10.51 -4.58
N THR A 207 14.55 9.63 -4.84
CA THR A 207 13.61 9.14 -3.81
C THR A 207 14.42 8.55 -2.67
N ALA A 208 14.09 8.95 -1.44
CA ALA A 208 14.89 8.65 -0.27
C ALA A 208 14.16 7.72 0.71
N ALA A 209 14.90 6.80 1.32
CA ALA A 209 14.39 5.95 2.39
C ALA A 209 15.46 5.68 3.47
N ALA A 210 15.09 5.74 4.74
CA ALA A 210 15.99 5.48 5.86
C ALA A 210 15.91 4.02 6.34
N LEU A 211 17.04 3.36 6.50
CA LEU A 211 17.11 2.04 7.13
C LEU A 211 17.06 2.19 8.66
N ILE A 212 15.97 1.76 9.29
CA ILE A 212 15.77 1.98 10.73
C ILE A 212 16.13 0.78 11.60
N ASP A 213 16.26 -0.40 11.00
CA ASP A 213 16.63 -1.63 11.70
C ASP A 213 18.12 -1.96 11.55
N TYR A 214 18.64 -2.68 12.54
CA TYR A 214 19.93 -3.33 12.41
C TYR A 214 19.76 -4.64 11.62
N ILE A 215 20.47 -4.74 10.50
CA ILE A 215 20.54 -5.97 9.70
C ILE A 215 22.00 -6.43 9.64
N PRO A 216 22.34 -7.60 10.22
CA PRO A 216 23.70 -8.11 10.22
C PRO A 216 24.30 -8.20 8.81
N HIS A 217 25.48 -7.62 8.65
CA HIS A 217 26.26 -7.65 7.40
C HIS A 217 25.57 -7.05 6.17
N ALA A 218 24.44 -6.36 6.32
CA ALA A 218 23.71 -5.84 5.16
C ALA A 218 24.58 -4.96 4.26
N VAL A 219 24.29 -5.02 2.97
CA VAL A 219 24.92 -4.21 1.92
C VAL A 219 23.87 -3.51 1.06
N PHE A 220 24.26 -2.76 0.05
CA PHE A 220 23.35 -2.02 -0.83
C PHE A 220 23.75 -2.07 -2.30
N SER A 221 22.76 -2.10 -3.18
CA SER A 221 22.94 -2.29 -4.63
C SER A 221 23.37 -1.03 -5.37
N GLY A 222 23.97 -1.20 -6.55
CA GLY A 222 24.47 -0.11 -7.39
C GLY A 222 23.40 0.79 -8.00
N PHE A 223 22.12 0.40 -7.92
CA PHE A 223 20.96 1.19 -8.33
C PHE A 223 20.57 2.27 -7.32
N ILE A 224 21.15 2.21 -6.12
CA ILE A 224 20.93 3.19 -5.06
C ILE A 224 22.25 3.81 -4.60
N LEU A 225 22.15 5.00 -4.03
CA LEU A 225 23.23 5.70 -3.32
C LEU A 225 22.96 5.60 -1.83
N ARG A 226 24.01 5.47 -1.03
CA ARG A 226 23.91 5.57 0.41
C ARG A 226 24.40 6.94 0.85
N GLY A 227 23.57 7.72 1.53
CA GLY A 227 23.97 8.84 2.36
C GLY A 227 24.03 8.40 3.83
N ARG A 228 25.22 8.42 4.42
CA ARG A 228 25.42 8.09 5.83
C ARG A 228 25.51 9.37 6.66
N PRO A 229 24.72 9.55 7.73
CA PRO A 229 24.84 10.70 8.61
C PRO A 229 26.28 10.92 9.09
N ARG A 230 26.76 12.15 8.96
CA ARG A 230 28.07 12.62 9.44
C ARG A 230 28.02 13.19 10.84
N THR A 231 26.83 13.59 11.27
CA THR A 231 26.59 14.29 12.53
C THR A 231 25.47 13.59 13.30
N THR A 232 25.33 13.92 14.58
CA THR A 232 24.21 13.50 15.42
C THR A 232 23.04 14.50 15.38
N GLU A 233 23.13 15.52 14.52
CA GLU A 233 22.11 16.59 14.41
C GLU A 233 20.96 16.24 13.45
N VAL A 234 20.93 15.01 12.95
CA VAL A 234 19.97 14.56 11.94
C VAL A 234 19.31 13.28 12.39
N ASP A 235 17.98 13.29 12.45
CA ASP A 235 17.18 12.09 12.47
C ASP A 235 16.96 11.61 11.03
N SER A 236 17.47 10.42 10.70
CA SER A 236 17.39 9.88 9.33
C SER A 236 15.96 9.66 8.85
N ARG A 237 15.02 9.36 9.76
CA ARG A 237 13.60 9.16 9.42
C ARG A 237 13.00 10.48 8.96
N PHE A 238 13.22 11.54 9.75
CA PHE A 238 12.79 12.89 9.41
C PHE A 238 13.38 13.34 8.08
N LEU A 239 14.69 13.16 7.87
CA LEU A 239 15.34 13.56 6.63
C LEU A 239 14.80 12.77 5.42
N ALA A 240 14.55 11.46 5.54
CA ALA A 240 13.94 10.69 4.46
C ALA A 240 12.53 11.18 4.11
N HIS A 241 11.71 11.54 5.11
CA HIS A 241 10.40 12.17 4.88
C HIS A 241 10.51 13.56 4.24
N LEU A 242 11.48 14.39 4.65
CA LEU A 242 11.72 15.70 4.02
C LEU A 242 11.99 15.59 2.52
N PHE A 243 12.70 14.54 2.10
CA PHE A 243 12.98 14.30 0.68
C PHE A 243 11.73 13.96 -0.15
N GLN A 244 10.56 13.76 0.48
CA GLN A 244 9.28 13.60 -0.20
C GLN A 244 8.57 14.95 -0.46
N LEU A 245 8.97 16.03 0.22
CA LEU A 245 8.37 17.35 0.02
C LEU A 245 8.60 17.84 -1.41
N ALA A 246 7.54 18.37 -2.04
CA ALA A 246 7.59 18.88 -3.41
C ALA A 246 8.73 19.90 -3.64
N ALA A 247 9.01 20.76 -2.66
CA ALA A 247 10.10 21.72 -2.73
C ALA A 247 11.50 21.05 -2.76
N VAL A 248 11.69 19.96 -2.01
CA VAL A 248 12.96 19.21 -2.00
C VAL A 248 13.07 18.34 -3.26
N ARG A 249 11.98 17.67 -3.66
CA ARG A 249 11.90 16.94 -4.93
C ARG A 249 12.27 17.83 -6.11
N LYS A 250 11.75 19.07 -6.16
CA LYS A 250 12.09 20.04 -7.21
C LYS A 250 13.59 20.36 -7.26
N GLN A 251 14.25 20.54 -6.12
CA GLN A 251 15.70 20.74 -6.06
C GLN A 251 16.46 19.51 -6.60
N VAL A 252 16.07 18.30 -6.17
CA VAL A 252 16.68 17.05 -6.64
C VAL A 252 16.57 16.92 -8.16
N LEU A 253 15.35 17.08 -8.70
CA LEU A 253 15.09 16.93 -10.14
C LEU A 253 15.79 17.99 -10.99
N SER A 254 15.97 19.21 -10.46
CA SER A 254 16.70 20.28 -11.18
C SER A 254 18.20 20.02 -11.35
N THR A 255 18.76 19.09 -10.57
CA THR A 255 20.18 18.72 -10.62
C THR A 255 20.42 17.31 -11.17
N ALA A 256 19.34 16.62 -11.55
CA ALA A 256 19.40 15.32 -12.20
C ALA A 256 19.90 15.46 -13.64
N THR A 257 20.66 14.48 -14.10
CA THR A 257 21.13 14.40 -15.49
C THR A 257 20.28 13.41 -16.26
N TYR A 258 19.95 13.74 -17.51
CA TYR A 258 19.18 12.90 -18.40
C TYR A 258 20.04 12.44 -19.56
N THR A 259 20.34 11.15 -19.62
CA THR A 259 20.87 10.50 -20.82
C THR A 259 19.80 9.55 -21.34
N THR A 260 19.95 8.24 -21.14
CA THR A 260 18.92 7.22 -21.43
C THR A 260 17.99 6.98 -20.25
N ARG A 261 18.50 7.22 -19.03
CA ARG A 261 17.78 7.14 -17.76
C ARG A 261 18.05 8.42 -16.99
N ALA A 262 17.10 8.80 -16.13
CA ALA A 262 17.34 9.87 -15.17
C ALA A 262 18.38 9.39 -14.15
N LEU A 263 19.33 10.26 -13.81
CA LEU A 263 20.44 9.93 -12.92
C LEU A 263 20.71 11.04 -11.90
N THR A 264 20.98 10.64 -10.67
CA THR A 264 21.59 11.50 -9.64
C THR A 264 22.89 10.90 -9.10
N ASN A 265 23.63 11.70 -8.36
CA ASN A 265 24.89 11.33 -7.71
C ASN A 265 25.06 12.11 -6.41
N GLY A 266 26.04 11.73 -5.58
CA GLY A 266 26.30 12.39 -4.29
C GLY A 266 26.65 13.88 -4.41
N GLY A 267 27.25 14.30 -5.52
CA GLY A 267 27.53 15.71 -5.79
C GLY A 267 26.26 16.52 -6.05
N SER A 268 25.35 16.01 -6.87
CA SER A 268 24.04 16.63 -7.11
C SER A 268 23.19 16.64 -5.84
N LEU A 269 23.06 15.51 -5.15
CA LEU A 269 22.32 15.42 -3.89
C LEU A 269 22.90 16.32 -2.80
N GLY A 270 24.22 16.44 -2.72
CA GLY A 270 24.89 17.30 -1.74
C GLY A 270 24.58 18.79 -1.89
N ARG A 271 24.17 19.25 -3.09
CA ARG A 271 23.77 20.65 -3.35
C ARG A 271 22.37 20.99 -2.87
N VAL A 272 21.54 19.98 -2.60
CA VAL A 272 20.19 20.18 -2.08
C VAL A 272 20.27 20.84 -0.70
N THR A 273 19.37 21.79 -0.46
CA THR A 273 19.22 22.45 0.83
C THR A 273 17.91 22.04 1.49
N VAL A 274 17.97 21.83 2.80
CA VAL A 274 16.84 21.45 3.65
C VAL A 274 16.78 22.36 4.86
N ASN A 275 15.58 22.58 5.39
CA ASN A 275 15.38 23.27 6.66
C ASN A 275 15.16 22.24 7.75
N LEU A 276 15.88 22.38 8.86
CA LEU A 276 15.88 21.41 9.96
C LEU A 276 15.64 22.13 11.30
N PRO A 277 14.78 21.59 12.17
CA PRO A 277 14.79 21.94 13.58
C PRO A 277 15.97 21.29 14.32
N ALA A 278 16.02 21.51 15.64
CA ALA A 278 16.83 20.71 16.55
C ALA A 278 16.47 19.22 16.43
N VAL A 279 17.45 18.33 16.63
CA VAL A 279 17.29 16.89 16.37
C VAL A 279 16.18 16.26 17.23
N GLU A 280 15.96 16.78 18.43
CA GLU A 280 14.91 16.34 19.34
C GLU A 280 13.51 16.54 18.74
N GLU A 281 13.31 17.65 18.02
CA GLU A 281 12.05 17.90 17.31
C GLU A 281 11.95 17.06 16.03
N GLN A 282 13.07 16.85 15.33
CA GLN A 282 13.08 15.96 14.16
C GLN A 282 12.61 14.56 14.55
N SER A 283 13.14 14.03 15.67
CA SER A 283 12.74 12.73 16.21
C SER A 283 11.27 12.72 16.64
N ALA A 284 10.80 13.76 17.35
CA ALA A 284 9.40 13.83 17.75
C ALA A 284 8.44 13.90 16.55
N ILE A 285 8.79 14.63 15.50
CA ILE A 285 8.01 14.64 14.25
C ILE A 285 8.04 13.25 13.60
N ALA A 286 9.22 12.62 13.50
CA ALA A 286 9.34 11.28 12.93
C ALA A 286 8.52 10.24 13.69
N ASP A 287 8.44 10.34 15.03
CA ASP A 287 7.63 9.45 15.87
C ASP A 287 6.13 9.66 15.59
N VAL A 288 5.65 10.90 15.49
CA VAL A 288 4.26 11.20 15.11
C VAL A 288 3.90 10.63 13.74
N ILE A 289 4.82 10.72 12.77
CA ILE A 289 4.60 10.14 11.44
C ILE A 289 4.53 8.61 11.52
N ALA A 290 5.43 7.99 12.28
CA ALA A 290 5.46 6.55 12.48
C ALA A 290 4.17 6.04 13.16
N ASP A 291 3.65 6.76 14.16
CA ASP A 291 2.39 6.43 14.84
C ASP A 291 1.20 6.51 13.89
N ILE A 292 1.15 7.55 13.05
CA ILE A 292 0.11 7.70 12.02
C ILE A 292 0.12 6.51 11.05
N ASP A 293 1.31 6.13 10.57
CA ASP A 293 1.49 5.01 9.65
C ASP A 293 1.15 3.67 10.32
N HIS A 294 1.52 3.49 11.59
CA HIS A 294 1.17 2.31 12.38
C HIS A 294 -0.34 2.14 12.50
N GLU A 295 -1.06 3.21 12.88
CA GLU A 295 -2.53 3.18 12.99
C GLU A 295 -3.21 2.90 11.64
N ILE A 296 -2.70 3.46 10.54
CA ILE A 296 -3.20 3.14 9.18
C ILE A 296 -2.95 1.66 8.86
N GLY A 297 -1.79 1.12 9.25
CA GLY A 297 -1.47 -0.30 9.13
C GLY A 297 -2.48 -1.19 9.86
N LEU A 298 -2.75 -0.88 11.13
CA LEU A 298 -3.75 -1.63 11.93
C LEU A 298 -5.15 -1.60 11.31
N LEU A 299 -5.56 -0.46 10.73
CA LEU A 299 -6.85 -0.36 10.02
C LEU A 299 -6.89 -1.25 8.77
N ARG A 300 -5.79 -1.31 8.00
CA ARG A 300 -5.68 -2.19 6.82
C ARG A 300 -5.72 -3.67 7.21
N GLU A 301 -5.08 -4.06 8.31
CA GLU A 301 -5.19 -5.42 8.83
C GLU A 301 -6.61 -5.77 9.27
N ARG A 302 -7.31 -4.85 9.93
CA ARG A 302 -8.74 -5.03 10.27
C ARG A 302 -9.61 -5.16 9.03
N LEU A 303 -9.35 -4.35 7.99
CA LEU A 303 -10.06 -4.44 6.71
C LEU A 303 -9.83 -5.80 6.03
N ALA A 304 -8.59 -6.29 6.00
CA ALA A 304 -8.28 -7.61 5.46
C ALA A 304 -9.05 -8.72 6.21
N LYS A 305 -9.00 -8.70 7.54
CA LYS A 305 -9.74 -9.66 8.38
C LYS A 305 -11.26 -9.58 8.16
N ALA A 306 -11.83 -8.38 8.04
CA ALA A 306 -13.26 -8.21 7.78
C ALA A 306 -13.67 -8.82 6.42
N ARG A 307 -12.83 -8.65 5.39
CA ARG A 307 -13.04 -9.29 4.07
C ARG A 307 -12.95 -10.81 4.15
N ASP A 308 -11.99 -11.35 4.89
CA ASP A 308 -11.85 -12.80 5.08
C ASP A 308 -13.04 -13.39 5.84
N VAL A 309 -13.51 -12.71 6.89
CA VAL A 309 -14.70 -13.10 7.65
C VAL A 309 -15.95 -13.06 6.76
N LYS A 310 -16.15 -12.01 5.97
CA LYS A 310 -17.27 -11.92 5.02
C LYS A 310 -17.23 -13.09 4.04
N LEU A 311 -16.06 -13.40 3.48
CA LEU A 311 -15.90 -14.49 2.53
C LEU A 311 -16.25 -15.85 3.16
N GLY A 312 -15.76 -16.10 4.38
CA GLY A 312 -16.10 -17.30 5.15
C GLY A 312 -17.59 -17.39 5.46
N MET A 313 -18.19 -16.30 5.93
CA MET A 313 -19.61 -16.22 6.24
C MET A 313 -20.48 -16.46 4.99
N ALA A 314 -20.15 -15.85 3.86
CA ALA A 314 -20.87 -16.06 2.60
C ALA A 314 -20.79 -17.53 2.16
N ARG A 315 -19.61 -18.17 2.29
CA ARG A 315 -19.44 -19.59 1.97
C ARG A 315 -20.29 -20.49 2.88
N GLU A 316 -20.36 -20.19 4.17
CA GLU A 316 -21.11 -21.02 5.12
C GLU A 316 -22.63 -20.86 4.99
N LEU A 317 -23.10 -19.63 4.83
CA LEU A 317 -24.52 -19.28 4.84
C LEU A 317 -25.20 -19.54 3.49
N LEU A 318 -24.57 -19.13 2.38
CA LEU A 318 -25.21 -19.19 1.05
C LEU A 318 -25.17 -20.59 0.43
N THR A 319 -24.28 -21.47 0.89
CA THR A 319 -24.31 -22.90 0.52
C THR A 319 -25.01 -23.75 1.57
N GLY A 320 -25.45 -23.12 2.66
CA GLY A 320 -26.14 -23.82 3.71
C GLY A 320 -25.31 -24.88 4.43
N HIS A 321 -24.01 -24.69 4.62
CA HIS A 321 -23.25 -25.50 5.58
C HIS A 321 -23.60 -25.09 7.02
N THR A 322 -23.88 -23.81 7.23
CA THR A 322 -24.37 -23.26 8.49
C THR A 322 -25.77 -22.68 8.30
N ARG A 323 -26.69 -22.93 9.24
CA ARG A 323 -28.01 -22.30 9.30
C ARG A 323 -28.03 -21.31 10.47
N LEU A 324 -28.57 -20.12 10.25
CA LEU A 324 -28.71 -19.15 11.34
C LEU A 324 -29.93 -19.53 12.19
N PRO A 325 -29.78 -19.60 13.54
CA PRO A 325 -30.90 -19.92 14.41
C PRO A 325 -32.02 -18.91 14.24
N ALA A 326 -33.26 -19.36 14.41
CA ALA A 326 -34.39 -18.45 14.51
C ALA A 326 -34.13 -17.48 15.68
N LYS A 327 -34.17 -16.17 15.43
CA LYS A 327 -34.20 -15.21 16.54
C LYS A 327 -35.55 -15.39 17.24
N GLU A 328 -35.55 -15.72 18.52
CA GLU A 328 -36.71 -15.42 19.36
C GLU A 328 -36.89 -13.90 19.32
N CYS A 329 -38.04 -13.41 18.85
CA CYS A 329 -38.39 -12.02 19.04
C CYS A 329 -38.45 -11.78 20.55
N ALA A 330 -37.56 -10.92 21.07
CA ALA A 330 -37.71 -10.40 22.41
C ALA A 330 -39.08 -9.71 22.51
N ALA A 331 -39.92 -10.19 23.43
CA ALA A 331 -41.24 -9.66 23.73
C ALA A 331 -41.15 -8.29 24.42
#